data_AF-A0AB33CLX6-F1
#
_entry.id   AF-A0AB33CLX6-F1
#
_cell.length_a   1.000
_cell.length_b   1.000
_cell.length_c   1.000
_cell.angle_alpha   90.00
_cell.angle_beta   90.00
_cell.angle_gamma   90.00
#
_symmetry.space_group_name_H-M   'P 1'
#
loop_
_entity.id
_entity.type
_entity.pdbx_description
1 polymer ?
#
loop_
_entity_poly.entity_id
_entity_poly.type
_entity_poly.pdbx_seq_one_letter_code
_entity_poly.pdbx_strand_id
1 'polypeptide(L)'
;MSIVLTPFARARLFPRDGRRNAIQDCRPEQFIQRLNDEAPLRVIEGYAPFCQLHVHRNWTSTRCLTIPITDDNRHLLRSGYEARSTQELAVLVRWFEGVEPPVAAYLLPILYSREQLAKEGTPVEADWGVVGCLYTAEPDEIPMAPITMLRNALGVEEGGSGTPLDRDAYRRSVAFWEANANWRP
;
A
#
# COMPACT_ATOMS: atom_id res chain seq x y z
N MET A 1 -18.75 11.16 -10.16
CA MET A 1 -17.88 9.97 -10.12
C MET A 1 -18.18 9.24 -8.84
N SER A 2 -18.37 7.93 -8.88
CA SER A 2 -18.72 7.10 -7.72
C SER A 2 -17.61 6.10 -7.39
N ILE A 3 -17.35 5.90 -6.10
CA ILE A 3 -16.33 5.00 -5.57
C ILE A 3 -17.01 3.98 -4.64
N VAL A 4 -16.64 2.71 -4.75
CA VAL A 4 -17.08 1.64 -3.84
C VAL A 4 -15.89 0.91 -3.21
N LEU A 5 -16.10 0.29 -2.04
CA LEU A 5 -15.12 -0.61 -1.44
C LEU A 5 -15.26 -2.02 -2.03
N THR A 6 -14.19 -2.55 -2.62
CA THR A 6 -14.21 -3.95 -3.11
C THR A 6 -14.19 -4.93 -1.93
N PRO A 7 -14.71 -6.17 -2.10
CA PRO A 7 -14.57 -7.22 -1.08
C PRO A 7 -13.12 -7.50 -0.69
N PHE A 8 -12.22 -7.47 -1.68
CA PHE A 8 -10.77 -7.64 -1.49
C PHE A 8 -10.20 -6.57 -0.55
N ALA A 9 -10.47 -5.29 -0.83
CA ALA A 9 -9.98 -4.19 0.02
C ALA A 9 -10.65 -4.19 1.39
N ARG A 10 -11.96 -4.51 1.48
CA ARG A 10 -12.67 -4.55 2.77
C ARG A 10 -11.98 -5.47 3.78
N ALA A 11 -11.61 -6.67 3.37
CA ALA A 11 -10.94 -7.63 4.26
C ALA A 11 -9.56 -7.15 4.74
N ARG A 12 -8.83 -6.39 3.91
CA ARG A 12 -7.45 -5.97 4.20
C ARG A 12 -7.36 -4.65 4.96
N LEU A 13 -8.24 -3.70 4.61
CA LEU A 13 -8.26 -2.34 5.17
C LEU A 13 -9.09 -2.25 6.45
N PHE A 14 -10.09 -3.13 6.63
CA PHE A 14 -10.97 -3.18 7.80
C PHE A 14 -11.09 -4.63 8.34
N PRO A 15 -9.96 -5.24 8.75
CA PRO A 15 -9.96 -6.61 9.26
C PRO A 15 -10.67 -6.68 10.61
N ARG A 16 -11.32 -7.82 10.87
CA ARG A 16 -12.11 -8.03 12.10
C ARG A 16 -11.27 -8.11 13.38
N ASP A 17 -9.99 -8.42 13.25
CA ASP A 17 -9.03 -8.53 14.35
C ASP A 17 -8.55 -7.17 14.87
N GLY A 18 -8.90 -6.07 14.19
CA GLY A 18 -8.51 -4.73 14.59
C GLY A 18 -6.99 -4.50 14.55
N ARG A 19 -6.24 -5.25 13.73
CA ARG A 19 -4.78 -5.08 13.66
C ARG A 19 -4.38 -3.63 13.41
N ARG A 20 -3.31 -3.20 14.07
CA ARG A 20 -2.88 -1.80 14.18
C ARG A 20 -2.36 -1.21 12.87
N ASN A 21 -2.03 -2.04 11.89
CA ASN A 21 -1.57 -1.65 10.55
C ASN A 21 -2.70 -1.60 9.50
N ALA A 22 -3.95 -1.52 9.94
CA ALA A 22 -5.13 -1.29 9.11
C ALA A 22 -5.75 0.09 9.40
N ILE A 23 -6.82 0.46 8.68
CA ILE A 23 -7.51 1.74 8.91
C ILE A 23 -8.14 1.73 10.31
N GLN A 24 -7.90 2.78 11.08
CA GLN A 24 -8.39 2.95 12.45
C GLN A 24 -9.56 3.93 12.50
N ASP A 25 -10.36 3.86 13.56
CA ASP A 25 -11.43 4.82 13.94
C ASP A 25 -12.44 5.18 12.85
N CYS A 26 -12.56 4.34 11.82
CA CYS A 26 -13.41 4.60 10.67
C CYS A 26 -14.06 3.28 10.22
N ARG A 27 -15.39 3.28 10.08
CA ARG A 27 -16.09 2.13 9.48
C ARG A 27 -15.90 2.15 7.95
N PRO A 28 -15.98 0.99 7.27
CA PRO A 28 -15.89 0.90 5.82
C PRO A 28 -16.86 1.84 5.09
N GLU A 29 -18.09 1.95 5.59
CA GLU A 29 -19.15 2.77 4.98
C GLU A 29 -18.84 4.27 5.13
N GLN A 30 -18.30 4.68 6.27
CA GLN A 30 -17.88 6.08 6.53
C GLN A 30 -16.68 6.46 5.66
N PHE A 31 -15.75 5.53 5.46
CA PHE A 31 -14.60 5.72 4.60
C PHE A 31 -15.04 5.99 3.16
N ILE A 32 -15.92 5.14 2.60
CA ILE A 32 -16.43 5.31 1.24
C ILE A 32 -17.30 6.55 1.09
N GLN A 33 -18.16 6.85 2.06
CA GLN A 33 -18.97 8.07 2.03
C GLN A 33 -18.06 9.30 1.87
N ARG A 34 -17.00 9.38 2.68
CA ARG A 34 -16.07 10.50 2.62
C ARG A 34 -15.30 10.58 1.29
N LEU A 35 -14.88 9.45 0.72
CA LEU A 35 -14.23 9.44 -0.60
C LEU A 35 -15.16 9.91 -1.73
N ASN A 36 -16.49 9.70 -1.60
CA ASN A 36 -17.46 10.18 -2.59
C ASN A 36 -17.84 11.67 -2.38
N ASP A 37 -17.86 12.12 -1.13
CA ASP A 37 -18.27 13.49 -0.78
C ASP A 37 -17.16 14.53 -0.93
N GLU A 38 -15.91 14.14 -0.67
CA GLU A 38 -14.75 15.03 -0.66
C GLU A 38 -13.86 14.77 -1.87
N ALA A 39 -13.58 15.83 -2.66
CA ALA A 39 -12.59 15.74 -3.73
C ALA A 39 -11.18 15.47 -3.15
N PRO A 40 -10.35 14.62 -3.79
CA PRO A 40 -8.97 14.43 -3.37
C PRO A 40 -8.17 15.72 -3.54
N LEU A 41 -7.17 15.91 -2.68
CA LEU A 41 -6.21 17.01 -2.80
C LEU A 41 -5.41 16.93 -4.11
N ARG A 42 -5.15 15.70 -4.55
CA ARG A 42 -4.42 15.37 -5.77
C ARG A 42 -4.82 13.97 -6.22
N VAL A 43 -4.88 13.76 -7.53
CA VAL A 43 -4.97 12.42 -8.12
C VAL A 43 -3.61 12.08 -8.70
N ILE A 44 -3.04 10.94 -8.29
CA ILE A 44 -1.81 10.39 -8.84
C ILE A 44 -2.20 9.32 -9.85
N GLU A 45 -1.63 9.38 -11.05
CA GLU A 45 -1.75 8.31 -12.04
C GLU A 45 -1.01 7.07 -11.52
N GLY A 46 -1.72 5.96 -11.40
CA GLY A 46 -1.12 4.71 -10.98
C GLY A 46 -0.25 4.09 -12.08
N TYR A 47 0.22 2.87 -11.83
CA TYR A 47 1.10 2.14 -12.76
C TYR A 47 0.47 1.79 -14.12
N ALA A 48 -0.85 1.97 -14.28
CA ALA A 48 -1.60 1.67 -15.49
C ALA A 48 -2.80 2.62 -15.64
N PRO A 49 -3.36 2.82 -16.85
CA PRO A 49 -4.47 3.76 -17.08
C PRO A 49 -5.75 3.49 -16.28
N PHE A 50 -5.95 2.24 -15.84
CA PHE A 50 -7.09 1.85 -15.01
C PHE A 50 -6.86 2.05 -13.51
N CYS A 51 -5.69 2.53 -13.09
CA CYS A 51 -5.27 2.64 -11.70
C CYS A 51 -5.04 4.12 -11.33
N GLN A 52 -5.64 4.56 -10.23
CA GLN A 52 -5.42 5.90 -9.67
C GLN A 52 -5.20 5.82 -8.17
N LEU A 53 -4.45 6.78 -7.62
CA LEU A 53 -4.36 7.00 -6.17
C LEU A 53 -4.92 8.37 -5.84
N HIS A 54 -5.91 8.39 -4.95
CA HIS A 54 -6.54 9.63 -4.51
C HIS A 54 -5.92 10.11 -3.22
N VAL A 55 -5.32 11.30 -3.20
CA VAL A 55 -4.64 11.80 -2.01
C VAL A 55 -5.64 12.52 -1.12
N HIS A 56 -5.88 12.01 0.10
CA HIS A 56 -6.69 12.69 1.11
C HIS A 56 -5.88 12.92 2.39
N ARG A 57 -6.17 14.01 3.12
CA ARG A 57 -5.68 14.15 4.50
C ARG A 57 -6.21 13.01 5.34
N ASN A 58 -5.37 12.41 6.17
CA ASN A 58 -5.82 11.38 7.08
C ASN A 58 -6.74 11.98 8.15
N TRP A 59 -7.98 11.48 8.23
CA TRP A 59 -8.98 11.87 9.24
C TRP A 59 -9.13 10.85 10.36
N THR A 60 -8.18 9.93 10.49
CA THR A 60 -8.18 8.81 11.42
C THR A 60 -6.88 8.76 12.21
N SER A 61 -6.77 7.86 13.20
CA SER A 61 -5.49 7.56 13.85
C SER A 61 -4.62 6.54 13.09
N THR A 62 -4.98 6.20 11.83
CA THR A 62 -4.24 5.23 11.01
C THR A 62 -2.77 5.63 10.89
N ARG A 63 -1.88 4.67 11.10
CA ARG A 63 -0.43 4.89 11.16
C ARG A 63 0.25 4.53 9.85
N CYS A 64 1.41 5.15 9.62
CA CYS A 64 2.22 4.89 8.44
C CYS A 64 2.55 3.41 8.28
N LEU A 65 2.63 2.94 7.04
CA LEU A 65 3.07 1.57 6.73
C LEU A 65 4.57 1.36 7.00
N THR A 66 5.33 2.44 7.05
CA THR A 66 6.77 2.44 7.29
C THR A 66 7.15 3.40 8.42
N ILE A 67 8.29 3.12 9.06
CA ILE A 67 8.91 3.95 10.08
C ILE A 67 10.24 4.48 9.52
N PRO A 68 10.52 5.79 9.65
CA PRO A 68 11.82 6.34 9.35
C PRO A 68 12.92 5.70 10.21
N ILE A 69 14.01 5.27 9.57
CA ILE A 69 15.20 4.77 10.23
C ILE A 69 16.03 5.99 10.67
N THR A 70 16.31 6.07 11.96
CA THR A 70 17.09 7.11 12.61
C THR A 70 18.21 6.46 13.42
N ASP A 71 19.20 7.23 13.86
CA ASP A 71 20.28 6.69 14.69
C ASP A 71 19.75 6.12 16.03
N ASP A 72 18.68 6.72 16.56
CA ASP A 72 18.03 6.29 17.79
C ASP A 72 17.30 4.95 17.67
N ASN A 73 16.82 4.58 16.48
CA ASN A 73 16.04 3.35 16.29
C ASN A 73 16.73 2.28 15.43
N ARG A 74 17.79 2.61 14.68
CA ARG A 74 18.43 1.69 13.72
C ARG A 74 18.81 0.35 14.34
N HIS A 75 19.26 0.36 15.60
CA HIS A 75 19.66 -0.83 16.35
C HIS A 75 18.49 -1.79 16.68
N LEU A 76 17.24 -1.34 16.50
CA LEU A 76 16.02 -2.13 16.70
C LEU A 76 15.56 -2.87 15.44
N LEU A 77 16.20 -2.64 14.28
CA LEU A 77 15.87 -3.36 13.05
C LEU A 77 16.07 -4.86 13.23
N ARG A 78 15.07 -5.61 12.77
CA ARG A 78 15.12 -7.06 12.57
C ARG A 78 15.28 -7.35 11.08
N SER A 79 15.84 -8.51 10.79
CA SER A 79 15.94 -9.03 9.43
C SER A 79 15.80 -10.54 9.40
N GLY A 80 15.43 -11.06 8.24
CA GLY A 80 15.19 -12.47 8.02
C GLY A 80 14.86 -12.76 6.57
N TYR A 81 14.88 -14.04 6.19
CA TYR A 81 14.43 -14.50 4.89
C TYR A 81 12.96 -14.90 4.97
N GLU A 82 12.11 -14.27 4.17
CA GLU A 82 10.67 -14.51 4.18
C GLU A 82 10.11 -14.68 2.76
N ALA A 83 9.20 -15.65 2.62
CA ALA A 83 8.42 -15.86 1.42
C ALA A 83 6.98 -15.36 1.65
N ARG A 84 6.36 -14.78 0.62
CA ARG A 84 4.96 -14.31 0.71
C ARG A 84 3.95 -15.45 0.61
N SER A 85 4.36 -16.56 0.01
CA SER A 85 3.58 -17.78 -0.14
C SER A 85 4.53 -18.99 -0.14
N THR A 86 4.00 -20.20 -0.01
CA THR A 86 4.79 -21.44 -0.09
C THR A 86 5.35 -21.71 -1.49
N GLN A 87 4.90 -20.97 -2.50
CA GLN A 87 5.32 -21.11 -3.89
C GLN A 87 6.44 -20.13 -4.27
N GLU A 88 6.73 -19.15 -3.42
CA GLU A 88 7.74 -18.12 -3.70
C GLU A 88 9.04 -18.38 -2.92
N LEU A 89 10.18 -18.03 -3.52
CA LEU A 89 11.47 -18.04 -2.83
C LEU A 89 11.48 -17.02 -1.69
N ALA A 90 12.10 -17.41 -0.57
CA ALA A 90 12.31 -16.51 0.55
C ALA A 90 13.36 -15.45 0.18
N VAL A 91 13.10 -14.21 0.56
CA VAL A 91 13.97 -13.07 0.27
C VAL A 91 14.33 -12.33 1.55
N LEU A 92 15.51 -11.70 1.57
CA LEU A 92 15.93 -10.89 2.71
C LEU A 92 15.00 -9.69 2.86
N VAL A 93 14.37 -9.58 4.03
CA VAL A 93 13.53 -8.45 4.44
C VAL A 93 14.02 -7.89 5.77
N ARG A 94 13.65 -6.63 6.04
CA ARG A 94 13.92 -5.95 7.31
C ARG A 94 12.70 -5.19 7.80
N TRP A 95 12.54 -5.13 9.11
CA TRP A 95 11.37 -4.52 9.74
C TRP A 95 11.69 -4.07 11.17
N PHE A 96 10.79 -3.26 11.74
CA PHE A 96 10.74 -2.98 13.17
C PHE A 96 9.70 -3.84 13.88
N GLU A 97 9.98 -4.18 15.13
CA GLU A 97 9.05 -4.76 16.10
C GLU A 97 9.08 -3.90 17.36
N GLY A 98 7.92 -3.69 17.99
CA GLY A 98 7.84 -2.88 19.23
C GLY A 98 8.18 -1.39 19.08
N VAL A 99 8.35 -0.90 17.84
CA VAL A 99 8.53 0.53 17.54
C VAL A 99 7.21 1.10 17.04
N GLU A 100 6.79 2.22 17.61
CA GLU A 100 5.55 2.88 17.24
C GLU A 100 5.70 3.69 15.96
N PRO A 101 4.95 3.40 14.89
CA PRO A 101 4.96 4.20 13.67
C PRO A 101 4.23 5.53 13.88
N PRO A 102 4.61 6.62 13.19
CA PRO A 102 3.86 7.88 13.26
C PRO A 102 2.45 7.70 12.68
N VAL A 103 1.51 8.56 13.13
CA VAL A 103 0.20 8.69 12.49
C VAL A 103 0.42 9.20 11.07
N ALA A 104 -0.23 8.57 10.08
CA ALA A 104 -0.12 9.00 8.69
C ALA A 104 -0.75 10.39 8.53
N ALA A 105 -0.13 11.25 7.72
CA ALA A 105 -0.72 12.54 7.39
C ALA A 105 -1.72 12.42 6.23
N TYR A 106 -1.58 11.37 5.41
CA TYR A 106 -2.42 11.13 4.24
C TYR A 106 -2.86 9.66 4.12
N LEU A 107 -4.06 9.50 3.56
CA LEU A 107 -4.57 8.23 3.08
C LEU A 107 -4.64 8.32 1.55
N LEU A 108 -4.08 7.33 0.87
CA LEU A 108 -4.05 7.22 -0.59
C LEU A 108 -4.81 5.96 -1.02
N PRO A 109 -6.15 5.98 -1.12
CA PRO A 109 -6.90 4.85 -1.65
C PRO A 109 -6.47 4.59 -3.10
N ILE A 110 -6.16 3.33 -3.38
CA ILE A 110 -5.80 2.84 -4.70
C ILE A 110 -7.10 2.38 -5.36
N LEU A 111 -7.44 2.99 -6.49
CA LEU A 111 -8.69 2.80 -7.20
C LEU A 111 -8.45 2.12 -8.53
N TYR A 112 -9.20 1.06 -8.80
CA TYR A 112 -9.26 0.45 -10.13
C TYR A 112 -10.56 0.82 -10.83
N SER A 113 -10.50 1.02 -12.14
CA SER A 113 -11.68 1.30 -12.94
C SER A 113 -12.62 0.09 -12.93
N ARG A 114 -13.92 0.35 -13.05
CA ARG A 114 -14.95 -0.68 -13.19
C ARG A 114 -14.61 -1.73 -14.25
N GLU A 115 -14.12 -1.31 -15.41
CA GLU A 115 -13.81 -2.20 -16.54
C GLU A 115 -12.66 -3.15 -16.19
N GLN A 116 -11.66 -2.68 -15.44
CA GLN A 116 -10.58 -3.53 -14.96
C GLN A 116 -11.08 -4.52 -13.91
N LEU A 117 -11.87 -4.06 -12.95
CA LEU A 117 -12.44 -4.92 -11.90
C LEU A 117 -13.33 -6.02 -12.48
N ALA A 118 -14.08 -5.74 -13.54
CA ALA A 118 -14.85 -6.74 -14.28
C ALA A 118 -13.95 -7.80 -14.94
N LYS A 119 -12.82 -7.41 -15.54
CA LYS A 119 -11.82 -8.36 -16.11
C LYS A 119 -11.18 -9.23 -15.04
N GLU A 120 -11.01 -8.72 -13.82
CA GLU A 120 -10.49 -9.44 -12.66
C GLU A 120 -11.57 -10.28 -11.93
N GLY A 121 -12.79 -10.34 -12.46
CA GLY A 121 -13.88 -11.15 -11.91
C GLY A 121 -14.55 -10.56 -10.66
N THR A 122 -14.34 -9.28 -10.37
CA THR A 122 -14.97 -8.55 -9.26
C THR A 122 -15.76 -7.35 -9.79
N PRO A 123 -16.81 -7.55 -10.61
CA PRO A 123 -17.55 -6.45 -11.19
C PRO A 123 -18.19 -5.56 -10.12
N VAL A 124 -18.23 -4.25 -10.38
CA VAL A 124 -18.86 -3.23 -9.53
C VAL A 124 -19.73 -2.31 -10.39
N GLU A 125 -20.77 -1.72 -9.79
CA GLU A 125 -21.62 -0.73 -10.48
C GLU A 125 -20.99 0.68 -10.50
N ALA A 126 -20.19 0.99 -9.48
CA ALA A 126 -19.52 2.29 -9.35
C ALA A 126 -18.44 2.49 -10.41
N ASP A 127 -18.05 3.74 -10.66
CA ASP A 127 -17.00 4.08 -11.65
C ASP A 127 -15.65 3.49 -11.25
N TRP A 128 -15.37 3.48 -9.94
CA TRP A 128 -14.12 3.02 -9.35
C TRP A 128 -14.34 2.12 -8.14
N GLY A 129 -13.47 1.13 -7.96
CA GLY A 129 -13.40 0.33 -6.75
C GLY A 129 -12.07 0.50 -6.02
N VAL A 130 -12.12 0.73 -4.72
CA VAL A 130 -10.94 0.71 -3.84
C VAL A 130 -10.41 -0.72 -3.78
N VAL A 131 -9.15 -0.91 -4.19
CA VAL A 131 -8.42 -2.20 -4.11
C VAL A 131 -7.35 -2.22 -3.02
N GLY A 132 -7.00 -1.05 -2.48
CA GLY A 132 -6.05 -0.90 -1.39
C GLY A 132 -5.98 0.55 -0.92
N CYS A 133 -5.11 0.83 0.04
CA CYS A 133 -4.84 2.18 0.52
C CYS A 133 -3.42 2.25 1.08
N LEU A 134 -2.67 3.30 0.72
CA LEU A 134 -1.42 3.61 1.39
C LEU A 134 -1.68 4.60 2.53
N TYR A 135 -0.88 4.51 3.59
CA TYR A 135 -0.91 5.43 4.73
C TYR A 135 0.48 6.05 4.84
N THR A 136 0.57 7.35 4.55
CA THR A 136 1.85 8.00 4.25
C THR A 136 2.01 9.29 5.04
N ALA A 137 3.27 9.65 5.32
CA ALA A 137 3.62 10.94 5.93
C ALA A 137 3.55 12.08 4.90
N GLU A 138 3.89 11.80 3.64
CA GLU A 138 3.84 12.74 2.53
C GLU A 138 2.69 12.40 1.56
N PRO A 139 2.18 13.36 0.78
CA PRO A 139 1.04 13.12 -0.12
C PRO A 139 1.35 12.23 -1.32
N ASP A 140 2.51 11.57 -1.36
CA ASP A 140 3.04 10.77 -2.47
C ASP A 140 2.93 9.27 -2.19
N GLU A 141 2.92 8.47 -3.26
CA GLU A 141 2.99 7.02 -3.13
C GLU A 141 4.34 6.57 -2.54
N ILE A 142 4.32 5.46 -1.80
CA ILE A 142 5.55 4.81 -1.35
C ILE A 142 6.05 3.91 -2.48
N PRO A 143 7.30 4.05 -2.96
CA PRO A 143 7.82 3.16 -3.98
C PRO A 143 7.83 1.72 -3.47
N MET A 144 7.56 0.75 -4.34
CA MET A 144 7.69 -0.67 -3.99
C MET A 144 9.07 -0.97 -3.41
N ALA A 145 9.17 -1.89 -2.44
CA ALA A 145 10.47 -2.34 -1.91
C ALA A 145 11.38 -2.85 -3.05
N PRO A 146 12.70 -2.60 -3.01
CA PRO A 146 13.61 -2.98 -4.10
C PRO A 146 13.49 -4.46 -4.49
N ILE A 147 13.35 -5.34 -3.49
CA ILE A 147 13.16 -6.78 -3.71
C ILE A 147 11.87 -7.12 -4.45
N THR A 148 10.80 -6.35 -4.26
CA THR A 148 9.57 -6.53 -5.02
C THR A 148 9.79 -6.19 -6.49
N MET A 149 10.57 -5.15 -6.80
CA MET A 149 10.91 -4.80 -8.17
C MET A 149 11.77 -5.87 -8.84
N LEU A 150 12.77 -6.41 -8.13
CA LEU A 150 13.60 -7.51 -8.62
C LEU A 150 12.78 -8.77 -8.88
N ARG A 151 11.91 -9.18 -7.94
CA ARG A 151 11.03 -10.33 -8.12
C ARG A 151 10.07 -10.13 -9.30
N ASN A 152 9.49 -8.94 -9.46
CA ASN A 152 8.61 -8.66 -10.59
C ASN A 152 9.28 -8.91 -11.94
N ALA A 153 10.59 -8.62 -12.04
CA ALA A 153 11.37 -8.86 -13.25
C ALA A 153 11.70 -10.35 -13.51
N LEU A 154 11.54 -11.24 -12.52
CA LEU A 154 11.76 -12.68 -12.69
C LEU A 154 10.60 -13.40 -13.40
N GLY A 155 9.44 -12.76 -13.53
CA GLY A 155 8.27 -13.35 -14.19
C GLY A 155 7.29 -14.05 -13.26
N VAL A 156 6.18 -14.50 -13.83
CA VAL A 156 5.03 -15.07 -13.10
C VAL A 156 5.35 -16.39 -12.38
N GLU A 157 6.25 -17.19 -12.94
CA GLU A 157 6.70 -18.47 -12.35
C GLU A 157 7.36 -18.27 -10.98
N GLU A 158 7.98 -17.09 -10.75
CA GLU A 158 8.65 -16.72 -9.50
C GLU A 158 7.80 -15.75 -8.64
N GLY A 159 6.48 -15.66 -8.92
CA GLY A 159 5.54 -14.79 -8.20
C GLY A 159 5.67 -13.29 -8.54
N GLY A 160 6.34 -12.96 -9.65
CA GLY A 160 6.47 -11.61 -10.19
C GLY A 160 5.40 -11.26 -11.23
N SER A 161 5.35 -9.98 -11.66
CA SER A 161 4.45 -9.53 -12.72
C SER A 161 4.99 -9.72 -14.15
N GLY A 162 6.28 -10.03 -14.30
CA GLY A 162 6.98 -10.04 -15.59
C GLY A 162 7.37 -8.65 -16.11
N THR A 163 7.15 -7.60 -15.32
CA THR A 163 7.50 -6.22 -15.70
C THR A 163 9.02 -6.04 -15.67
N PRO A 164 9.66 -5.54 -16.75
CA PRO A 164 11.09 -5.27 -16.77
C PRO A 164 11.51 -4.28 -15.68
N LEU A 165 12.72 -4.46 -15.14
CA LEU A 165 13.25 -3.59 -14.10
C LEU A 165 13.60 -2.20 -14.64
N ASP A 166 12.85 -1.19 -14.21
CA ASP A 166 13.23 0.22 -14.38
C ASP A 166 14.33 0.59 -13.35
N ARG A 167 15.51 0.94 -13.85
CA ARG A 167 16.69 1.26 -13.03
C ARG A 167 16.54 2.56 -12.25
N ASP A 168 15.84 3.56 -12.79
CA ASP A 168 15.66 4.83 -12.11
C ASP A 168 14.58 4.71 -11.05
N ALA A 169 13.50 4.00 -11.33
CA ALA A 169 12.51 3.64 -10.31
C ALA A 169 13.14 2.79 -9.19
N TYR A 170 14.02 1.85 -9.53
CA TYR A 170 14.76 1.06 -8.54
C TYR A 170 15.65 1.93 -7.65
N ARG A 171 16.38 2.91 -8.22
CA ARG A 171 17.20 3.85 -7.43
C ARG A 171 16.36 4.71 -6.49
N ARG A 172 15.20 5.20 -6.94
CA ARG A 172 14.24 5.93 -6.09
C ARG A 172 13.70 5.06 -4.95
N SER A 173 13.38 3.81 -5.26
CA SER A 173 13.00 2.81 -4.26
C SER A 173 14.11 2.61 -3.22
N VAL A 174 15.35 2.37 -3.65
CA VAL A 174 16.48 2.21 -2.73
C VAL A 174 16.66 3.44 -1.83
N ALA A 175 16.62 4.66 -2.37
CA ALA A 175 16.76 5.87 -1.58
C ALA A 175 15.67 5.99 -0.49
N PHE A 176 14.42 5.68 -0.82
CA PHE A 176 13.34 5.67 0.16
C PHE A 176 13.53 4.57 1.21
N TRP A 177 13.77 3.34 0.76
CA TRP A 177 13.84 2.16 1.63
C TRP A 177 15.14 2.09 2.42
N GLU A 178 16.21 2.79 2.04
CA GLU A 178 17.43 2.93 2.84
C GLU A 178 17.13 3.66 4.17
N ALA A 179 16.25 4.65 4.12
CA ALA A 179 15.84 5.50 5.23
C ALA A 179 14.51 5.07 5.89
N ASN A 180 13.87 3.99 5.45
CA ASN A 180 12.58 3.52 5.99
C ASN A 180 12.55 2.00 6.15
N ALA A 181 11.78 1.50 7.11
CA ALA A 181 11.49 0.07 7.23
C ALA A 181 10.00 -0.16 7.51
N ASN A 182 9.50 -1.32 7.08
CA ASN A 182 8.18 -1.80 7.51
C ASN A 182 8.18 -2.06 9.02
N TRP A 183 7.01 -2.20 9.61
CA TRP A 183 6.87 -2.56 11.02
C TRP A 183 5.83 -3.67 11.19
N ARG A 184 5.92 -4.36 12.33
CA ARG A 184 4.99 -5.40 12.74
C ARG A 184 4.37 -5.03 14.07
N PRO A 185 3.04 -5.17 14.23
CA PRO A 185 2.36 -4.95 15.50
C PRO A 185 2.77 -5.99 16.55
#